data_AF-A0A4R4XPU6-F1
#
_entry.id   AF-A0A4R4XPU6-F1
#
_cell.length_a   1.000
_cell.length_b   1.000
_cell.length_c   1.000
_cell.angle_alpha   90.00
_cell.angle_beta   90.00
_cell.angle_gamma   90.00
#
_symmetry.space_group_name_H-M   'P 1'
#
loop_
_entity.id
_entity.type
_entity.pdbx_description
1 polymer ?
#
loop_
_entity_poly.entity_id
_entity_poly.type
_entity_poly.pdbx_seq_one_letter_code
_entity_poly.pdbx_strand_id
1 'polypeptide(L)'
;MYAYVGPAELLGQVRPGMEGKPIWSPADVRPLPQDEPFTYVVGLDGTLRIAPRRSEHVACAGGQNVLAAGEITFDGTAVTEVSNQSTGYCPGAESWPAVADALDRAGLERPDCFTATFVFRHCPECGELNVVKDEHYVCVFCDAELASP
;
A
#
# COMPACT_ATOMS: atom_id res chain seq x y z
N MET A 1 -0.40 9.61 -7.79
CA MET A 1 -0.04 8.38 -8.53
C MET A 1 1.39 8.04 -8.17
N TYR A 2 1.66 6.76 -7.90
CA TYR A 2 2.95 6.23 -7.50
C TYR A 2 3.41 5.19 -8.51
N ALA A 3 4.63 5.37 -9.02
CA ALA A 3 5.30 4.39 -9.84
C ALA A 3 5.97 3.34 -8.96
N TYR A 4 6.17 2.14 -9.49
CA TYR A 4 6.96 1.13 -8.80
C TYR A 4 8.44 1.53 -8.83
N VAL A 5 9.05 1.57 -7.66
CA VAL A 5 10.46 1.94 -7.42
C VAL A 5 11.26 0.82 -6.73
N GLY A 6 10.62 -0.32 -6.45
CA GLY A 6 11.28 -1.48 -5.87
C GLY A 6 12.16 -2.27 -6.85
N PRO A 7 12.69 -3.43 -6.42
CA PRO A 7 13.55 -4.28 -7.25
C PRO A 7 12.92 -4.65 -8.59
N ALA A 8 13.69 -4.49 -9.68
CA ALA A 8 13.23 -4.75 -11.05
C ALA A 8 12.90 -6.23 -11.29
N GLU A 9 13.54 -7.14 -10.53
CA GLU A 9 13.30 -8.58 -10.59
C GLU A 9 11.86 -8.93 -10.21
N LEU A 10 11.30 -8.26 -9.19
CA LEU A 10 9.93 -8.49 -8.75
C LEU A 10 8.93 -7.98 -9.78
N LEU A 11 9.18 -6.81 -10.38
CA LEU A 11 8.40 -6.31 -11.51
C LEU A 11 8.48 -7.28 -12.71
N GLY A 12 9.68 -7.80 -13.00
CA GLY A 12 9.92 -8.76 -14.07
C GLY A 12 9.27 -10.14 -13.86
N GLN A 13 8.81 -10.44 -12.64
CA GLN A 13 8.08 -11.67 -12.31
C GLN A 13 6.56 -11.54 -12.48
N VAL A 14 6.03 -10.32 -12.64
CA VAL A 14 4.57 -10.12 -12.80
C VAL A 14 4.09 -10.79 -14.10
N ARG A 15 3.01 -11.56 -13.99
CA ARG A 15 2.34 -12.23 -15.11
C ARG A 15 0.84 -11.93 -15.07
N PRO A 16 0.14 -11.96 -16.22
CA PRO A 16 -1.31 -11.87 -16.25
C PRO A 16 -1.96 -12.91 -15.32
N GLY A 17 -2.96 -12.48 -14.56
CA GLY A 17 -3.66 -13.32 -13.57
C GLY A 17 -3.05 -13.29 -12.16
N MET A 18 -1.94 -12.57 -11.94
CA MET A 18 -1.37 -12.34 -10.61
C MET A 18 -1.96 -11.11 -9.91
N GLU A 19 -2.81 -10.34 -10.61
CA GLU A 19 -3.45 -9.16 -10.04
C GLU A 19 -4.30 -9.51 -8.82
N GLY A 20 -4.36 -8.58 -7.88
CA GLY A 20 -5.21 -8.72 -6.71
C GLY A 20 -6.68 -8.84 -7.10
N LYS A 21 -7.43 -9.57 -6.28
CA LYS A 21 -8.88 -9.68 -6.40
C LYS A 21 -9.49 -8.28 -6.23
N PRO A 22 -10.30 -7.78 -7.18
CA PRO A 22 -10.98 -6.52 -7.01
C PRO A 22 -12.09 -6.63 -5.96
N ILE A 23 -12.27 -5.56 -5.19
CA ILE A 23 -13.32 -5.41 -4.18
C ILE A 23 -14.31 -4.37 -4.67
N TRP A 24 -15.53 -4.80 -4.96
CA TRP A 24 -16.59 -3.95 -5.51
C TRP A 24 -17.70 -3.68 -4.50
N SER A 25 -17.83 -4.54 -3.49
CA SER A 25 -18.94 -4.50 -2.56
C SER A 25 -18.60 -5.20 -1.24
N PRO A 26 -19.45 -5.06 -0.20
CA PRO A 26 -19.28 -5.82 1.04
C PRO A 26 -19.41 -7.34 0.85
N ALA A 27 -20.02 -7.80 -0.24
CA ALA A 27 -20.08 -9.24 -0.56
C ALA A 27 -18.70 -9.83 -0.87
N ASP A 28 -17.76 -9.02 -1.35
CA ASP A 28 -16.41 -9.49 -1.71
C ASP A 28 -15.50 -9.71 -0.50
N VAL A 29 -15.80 -9.01 0.60
CA VAL A 29 -15.02 -8.99 1.86
C VAL A 29 -15.58 -9.97 2.89
N ARG A 30 -16.91 -10.13 2.97
CA ARG A 30 -17.57 -11.06 3.90
C ARG A 30 -16.98 -12.47 4.00
N PRO A 31 -16.51 -13.13 2.92
CA PRO A 31 -15.94 -14.47 3.01
C PRO A 31 -14.44 -14.48 3.36
N LEU A 32 -13.80 -13.31 3.50
CA LEU A 32 -12.37 -13.22 3.82
C LEU A 32 -12.11 -13.57 5.30
N PRO A 33 -10.93 -14.11 5.62
CA PRO A 33 -10.45 -14.19 6.99
C PRO A 33 -10.55 -12.85 7.73
N GLN A 34 -11.11 -12.89 8.94
CA GLN A 34 -11.13 -11.74 9.86
C GLN A 34 -9.78 -11.59 10.56
N ASP A 35 -9.43 -10.35 10.90
CA ASP A 35 -8.20 -10.00 11.63
C ASP A 35 -6.89 -10.45 10.94
N GLU A 36 -6.97 -10.81 9.66
CA GLU A 36 -5.81 -11.11 8.82
C GLU A 36 -5.56 -9.93 7.86
N PRO A 37 -4.33 -9.40 7.81
CA PRO A 37 -4.02 -8.33 6.87
C PRO A 37 -3.79 -8.87 5.47
N PHE A 38 -4.21 -8.07 4.50
CA PHE A 38 -4.05 -8.27 3.07
C PHE A 38 -3.17 -7.18 2.49
N THR A 39 -2.38 -7.56 1.51
CA THR A 39 -1.69 -6.61 0.62
C THR A 39 -2.75 -5.96 -0.26
N TYR A 40 -2.84 -4.63 -0.30
CA TYR A 40 -3.77 -3.93 -1.17
C TYR A 40 -3.08 -2.92 -2.09
N VAL A 41 -3.76 -2.65 -3.20
CA VAL A 41 -3.49 -1.50 -4.06
C VAL A 41 -4.79 -0.83 -4.46
N VAL A 42 -4.74 0.48 -4.69
CA VAL A 42 -5.79 1.21 -5.39
C VAL A 42 -5.28 1.47 -6.80
N GLY A 43 -5.91 0.84 -7.79
CA GLY A 43 -5.54 1.00 -9.20
C GLY A 43 -5.81 2.42 -9.70
N LEU A 44 -5.28 2.75 -10.88
CA LEU A 44 -5.57 4.04 -11.55
C LEU A 44 -7.05 4.20 -11.90
N ASP A 45 -7.79 3.08 -11.97
CA ASP A 45 -9.24 3.02 -12.12
C ASP A 45 -10.00 3.32 -10.82
N GLY A 46 -9.29 3.54 -9.70
CA GLY A 46 -9.87 3.77 -8.38
C GLY A 46 -10.39 2.50 -7.70
N THR A 47 -10.19 1.33 -8.30
CA THR A 47 -10.64 0.06 -7.75
C THR A 47 -9.65 -0.43 -6.69
N LEU A 48 -10.18 -0.78 -5.52
CA LEU A 48 -9.44 -1.51 -4.50
C LEU A 48 -9.20 -2.95 -4.95
N ARG A 49 -7.95 -3.38 -4.96
CA ARG A 49 -7.56 -4.78 -5.18
C ARG A 49 -6.80 -5.29 -3.97
N ILE A 50 -7.06 -6.53 -3.59
CA ILE A 50 -6.41 -7.19 -2.46
C ILE A 50 -5.76 -8.50 -2.89
N ALA A 51 -4.69 -8.88 -2.20
CA ALA A 51 -4.02 -10.17 -2.31
C ALA A 51 -3.68 -10.69 -0.91
N PRO A 52 -3.47 -12.01 -0.72
CA PRO A 52 -3.05 -12.56 0.56
C PRO A 52 -1.82 -11.85 1.12
N ARG A 53 -1.67 -11.83 2.45
CA ARG A 53 -0.53 -11.21 3.12
C ARG A 53 0.80 -11.65 2.51
N ARG A 54 1.77 -10.72 2.44
CA ARG A 54 3.13 -10.93 1.89
C ARG A 54 3.16 -11.18 0.38
N SER A 55 2.06 -10.93 -0.31
CA SER A 55 2.10 -10.80 -1.77
C SER A 55 2.82 -9.52 -2.14
N GLU A 56 3.51 -9.52 -3.27
CA GLU A 56 4.14 -8.32 -3.78
C GLU A 56 3.08 -7.30 -4.23
N HIS A 57 3.15 -6.04 -3.78
CA HIS A 57 2.22 -5.00 -4.23
C HIS A 57 2.25 -4.84 -5.74
N VAL A 58 3.42 -5.00 -6.37
CA VAL A 58 3.58 -4.89 -7.82
C VAL A 58 2.88 -6.01 -8.58
N ALA A 59 2.81 -7.21 -8.00
CA ALA A 59 1.99 -8.30 -8.54
C ALA A 59 0.50 -7.99 -8.36
N CYS A 60 0.11 -7.54 -7.17
CA CYS A 60 -1.27 -7.14 -6.87
C CYS A 60 -1.78 -6.04 -7.84
N ALA A 61 -0.90 -5.12 -8.25
CA ALA A 61 -1.17 -4.07 -9.22
C ALA A 61 -1.08 -4.50 -10.69
N GLY A 62 -0.69 -5.73 -11.01
CA GLY A 62 -0.43 -6.15 -12.40
C GLY A 62 0.72 -5.38 -13.06
N GLY A 63 1.71 -4.97 -12.26
CA GLY A 63 2.87 -4.21 -12.72
C GLY A 63 2.56 -2.75 -13.06
N GLN A 64 1.36 -2.26 -12.74
CA GLN A 64 0.92 -0.90 -13.07
C GLN A 64 1.28 0.10 -11.98
N ASN A 65 1.23 1.39 -12.33
CA ASN A 65 1.22 2.47 -11.34
C ASN A 65 -0.07 2.40 -10.50
N VAL A 66 -0.01 2.94 -9.29
CA VAL A 66 -1.12 2.90 -8.33
C VAL A 66 -1.46 4.29 -7.80
N LEU A 67 -2.65 4.45 -7.26
CA LEU A 67 -3.04 5.64 -6.48
C LEU A 67 -2.66 5.49 -5.01
N ALA A 68 -2.65 4.27 -4.49
CA ALA A 68 -2.21 3.93 -3.14
C ALA A 68 -1.80 2.44 -3.08
N ALA A 69 -0.98 2.07 -2.09
CA ALA A 69 -0.60 0.69 -1.81
C ALA A 69 -0.26 0.54 -0.32
N GLY A 70 -0.50 -0.64 0.24
CA GLY A 70 -0.15 -0.92 1.62
C GLY A 70 -0.76 -2.22 2.12
N GLU A 71 -1.05 -2.27 3.42
CA GLU A 71 -1.70 -3.40 4.07
C GLU A 71 -3.06 -2.97 4.65
N ILE A 72 -4.05 -3.87 4.59
CA ILE A 72 -5.42 -3.63 5.06
C ILE A 72 -5.98 -4.87 5.77
N THR A 73 -6.67 -4.68 6.88
CA THR A 73 -7.31 -5.74 7.68
C THR A 73 -8.80 -5.48 7.76
N PHE A 74 -9.60 -6.55 7.69
CA PHE A 74 -11.06 -6.48 7.77
C PHE A 74 -11.59 -7.23 9.00
N ASP A 75 -12.66 -6.70 9.58
CA ASP A 75 -13.57 -7.42 10.47
C ASP A 75 -14.99 -7.34 9.90
N GLY A 76 -15.47 -8.44 9.34
CA GLY A 76 -16.74 -8.49 8.61
C GLY A 76 -16.69 -7.62 7.35
N THR A 77 -17.26 -6.42 7.42
CA THR A 77 -17.27 -5.43 6.32
C THR A 77 -16.60 -4.12 6.70
N ALA A 78 -16.03 -4.04 7.90
CA ALA A 78 -15.31 -2.88 8.39
C ALA A 78 -13.81 -3.04 8.20
N VAL A 79 -13.14 -1.97 7.82
CA VAL A 79 -11.68 -1.89 7.80
C VAL A 79 -11.21 -1.55 9.21
N THR A 80 -10.53 -2.49 9.86
CA THR A 80 -10.01 -2.32 11.24
C THR A 80 -8.60 -1.77 11.27
N GLU A 81 -7.78 -2.14 10.28
CA GLU A 81 -6.44 -1.59 10.10
C GLU A 81 -6.19 -1.27 8.64
N VAL A 82 -5.52 -0.15 8.36
CA VAL A 82 -5.09 0.22 7.02
C VAL A 82 -3.86 1.11 7.09
N SER A 83 -2.85 0.76 6.30
CA SER A 83 -1.60 1.50 6.23
C SER A 83 -1.20 1.83 4.79
N ASN A 84 -0.22 2.71 4.65
CA ASN A 84 0.48 2.97 3.38
C ASN A 84 1.78 2.16 3.25
N GLN A 85 1.90 1.04 3.99
CA GLN A 85 3.15 0.27 4.07
C GLN A 85 3.44 -0.50 2.77
N SER A 86 4.08 0.16 1.80
CA SER A 86 4.59 -0.48 0.58
C SER A 86 5.99 0.05 0.26
N THR A 87 7.00 -0.78 0.42
CA THR A 87 8.39 -0.43 0.06
C THR A 87 8.61 -0.37 -1.45
N GLY A 88 7.78 -1.08 -2.23
CA GLY A 88 7.85 -1.07 -3.69
C GLY A 88 7.25 0.18 -4.36
N TYR A 89 6.25 0.82 -3.73
CA TYR A 89 5.61 2.02 -4.27
C TYR A 89 5.82 3.29 -3.43
N CYS A 90 6.18 3.14 -2.16
CA CYS A 90 6.43 4.23 -1.21
C CYS A 90 5.35 5.34 -1.18
N PRO A 91 4.04 5.02 -1.11
CA PRO A 91 3.01 6.05 -1.09
C PRO A 91 3.06 6.87 0.21
N GLY A 92 2.82 8.18 0.11
CA GLY A 92 2.76 9.07 1.28
C GLY A 92 1.36 9.14 1.89
N ALA A 93 1.22 9.93 2.97
CA ALA A 93 -0.06 10.15 3.66
C ALA A 93 -1.12 10.78 2.73
N GLU A 94 -0.69 11.56 1.74
CA GLU A 94 -1.51 12.16 0.70
C GLU A 94 -2.18 11.15 -0.23
N SER A 95 -1.82 9.85 -0.16
CA SER A 95 -2.51 8.76 -0.85
C SER A 95 -3.83 8.37 -0.19
N TRP A 96 -4.06 8.76 1.07
CA TRP A 96 -5.24 8.39 1.84
C TRP A 96 -6.58 8.67 1.12
N PRO A 97 -6.81 9.85 0.49
CA PRO A 97 -8.07 10.12 -0.19
C PRO A 97 -8.42 9.07 -1.26
N ALA A 98 -7.43 8.52 -1.97
CA ALA A 98 -7.68 7.48 -2.96
C ALA A 98 -8.14 6.16 -2.32
N VAL A 99 -7.63 5.83 -1.13
CA VAL A 99 -8.05 4.66 -0.34
C VAL A 99 -9.45 4.87 0.19
N ALA A 100 -9.72 6.03 0.80
CA ALA A 100 -11.04 6.41 1.30
C ALA A 100 -12.10 6.31 0.20
N ASP A 101 -11.84 6.93 -0.96
CA ASP A 101 -12.75 6.89 -2.10
C ASP A 101 -12.99 5.46 -2.62
N ALA A 102 -11.96 4.60 -2.62
CA ALA A 102 -12.09 3.22 -3.08
C ALA A 102 -12.95 2.38 -2.13
N LEU A 103 -12.78 2.59 -0.82
CA LEU A 103 -13.59 1.95 0.22
C LEU A 103 -15.05 2.45 0.19
N ASP A 104 -15.25 3.75 0.01
CA ASP A 104 -16.58 4.36 -0.12
C ASP A 104 -17.31 3.83 -1.36
N ARG A 105 -16.61 3.73 -2.51
CA ARG A 105 -17.15 3.10 -3.73
C ARG A 105 -17.54 1.64 -3.52
N ALA A 106 -16.78 0.90 -2.73
CA ALA A 106 -17.07 -0.49 -2.37
C ALA A 106 -18.13 -0.62 -1.24
N GLY A 107 -18.61 0.49 -0.68
CA GLY A 107 -19.59 0.49 0.41
C GLY A 107 -19.08 -0.13 1.72
N LEU A 108 -17.78 -0.05 1.98
CA LEU A 108 -17.14 -0.59 3.18
C LEU A 108 -17.04 0.49 4.27
N GLU A 109 -17.18 0.08 5.52
CA GLU A 109 -16.89 0.97 6.65
C GLU A 109 -15.39 1.17 6.77
N ARG A 110 -14.94 2.42 6.91
CA ARG A 110 -13.53 2.79 6.93
C ARG A 110 -13.21 3.77 8.06
N PRO A 111 -11.95 3.81 8.53
CA PRO A 111 -11.49 4.89 9.39
C PRO A 111 -11.45 6.24 8.65
N ASP A 112 -11.18 7.31 9.39
CA ASP A 112 -11.06 8.68 8.84
C ASP A 112 -9.69 8.94 8.19
N CYS A 113 -8.67 8.16 8.56
CA CYS A 113 -7.30 8.22 8.06
C CYS A 113 -6.64 6.83 8.11
N PHE A 114 -5.40 6.71 7.63
CA PHE A 114 -4.59 5.52 7.86
C PHE A 114 -4.46 5.24 9.36
N THR A 115 -4.70 4.00 9.78
CA THR A 115 -4.50 3.58 11.17
C THR A 115 -3.01 3.49 11.52
N ALA A 116 -2.16 3.30 10.52
CA ALA A 116 -0.71 3.42 10.62
C ALA A 116 -0.14 4.09 9.36
N THR A 117 0.64 5.16 9.54
CA THR A 117 1.27 5.89 8.43
C THR A 117 2.78 5.77 8.51
N PHE A 118 3.41 5.45 7.37
CA PHE A 118 4.84 5.27 7.20
C PHE A 118 5.39 6.38 6.30
N VAL A 119 6.56 6.92 6.66
CA VAL A 119 7.25 7.95 5.88
C VAL A 119 8.47 7.33 5.23
N PHE A 120 8.44 7.24 3.91
CA PHE A 120 9.53 6.68 3.10
C PHE A 120 10.47 7.79 2.62
N ARG A 121 11.78 7.52 2.66
CA ARG A 121 12.82 8.42 2.14
C ARG A 121 13.91 7.63 1.44
N HIS A 122 14.27 8.01 0.22
CA HIS A 122 15.51 7.55 -0.38
C HIS A 122 16.64 8.44 0.11
N CYS A 123 17.73 7.83 0.56
CA CYS A 123 18.92 8.58 0.96
C CYS A 123 19.57 9.22 -0.28
N PRO A 124 19.84 10.53 -0.28
CA PRO A 124 20.49 11.18 -1.42
C PRO A 124 21.95 10.75 -1.61
N GLU A 125 22.60 10.22 -0.56
CA GLU A 125 24.01 9.81 -0.62
C GLU A 125 24.18 8.36 -1.07
N CYS A 126 23.51 7.41 -0.43
CA CYS A 126 23.67 5.98 -0.74
C CYS A 126 22.53 5.39 -1.57
N GLY A 127 21.43 6.12 -1.79
CA GLY A 127 20.28 5.64 -2.56
C GLY A 127 19.34 4.70 -1.80
N GLU A 128 19.70 4.26 -0.60
CA GLU A 128 18.91 3.29 0.17
C GLU A 128 17.55 3.84 0.61
N LEU A 129 16.53 2.97 0.54
CA LEU A 129 15.19 3.27 1.03
C LEU A 129 15.13 3.15 2.55
N ASN A 130 14.69 4.23 3.19
CA ASN A 130 14.51 4.32 4.63
C ASN A 130 13.04 4.47 4.97
N VAL A 131 12.64 3.87 6.10
CA VAL A 131 11.38 4.15 6.79
C VAL A 131 11.71 5.00 8.00
N VAL A 132 11.28 6.26 7.99
CA VAL A 132 11.49 7.20 9.09
C VAL A 132 10.67 6.75 10.29
N LYS A 133 11.30 6.70 11.46
CA LYS A 133 10.69 6.36 12.75
C LYS A 133 10.87 7.52 13.71
N ASP A 134 9.85 7.81 14.51
CA ASP A 134 9.90 8.80 15.60
C ASP A 134 10.49 10.16 15.17
N GLU A 135 10.14 10.61 13.95
CA GLU A 135 10.62 11.86 13.33
C GLU A 135 12.16 11.95 13.19
N HIS A 136 12.85 10.80 13.19
CA HIS A 136 14.29 10.72 13.05
C HIS A 136 14.69 10.58 11.57
N TYR A 137 15.04 11.70 10.93
CA TYR A 137 15.39 11.79 9.50
C TYR A 137 16.88 11.53 9.25
N VAL A 138 17.36 10.34 9.58
CA VAL A 138 18.75 9.91 9.34
C VAL A 138 18.76 8.56 8.63
N CYS A 139 19.64 8.41 7.64
CA CYS A 139 19.82 7.17 6.92
C CYS A 139 20.42 6.10 7.83
N VAL A 140 19.74 4.97 8.02
CA VAL A 140 20.23 3.89 8.90
C VAL A 140 21.44 3.14 8.35
N PHE A 141 21.82 3.39 7.09
CA PHE A 141 22.90 2.70 6.39
C PHE A 141 24.20 3.51 6.32
N CYS A 142 24.11 4.85 6.31
CA CYS A 142 25.27 5.71 6.11
C CYS A 142 25.27 6.97 6.99
N ASP A 143 24.32 7.10 7.91
CA ASP A 143 24.17 8.22 8.86
C ASP A 143 23.96 9.61 8.23
N ALA A 144 23.74 9.68 6.91
CA ALA A 144 23.43 10.92 6.21
C ALA A 144 22.03 11.46 6.57
N GLU A 145 21.89 12.78 6.54
CA GLU A 145 20.59 13.44 6.76
C GLU A 145 19.60 13.10 5.62
N LEU A 146 18.36 12.79 6.00
CA LEU A 146 17.25 12.58 5.08
C LEU A 146 16.39 13.84 5.00
N ALA A 147 15.68 14.03 3.88
CA ALA A 147 14.78 15.16 3.73
C ALA A 147 13.65 15.11 4.79
N SER A 148 13.58 16.13 5.65
CA SER A 148 12.45 16.36 6.54
C SER A 148 11.21 16.86 5.76
N PRO A 149 10.01 16.82 6.35
CA PRO A 149 8.79 17.37 5.73
C PRO A 149 8.87 18.88 5.49
#